data_AF-A0A832N649-F1
#
_entry.id   AF-A0A832N649-F1
#
_cell.length_a   1.000
_cell.length_b   1.000
_cell.length_c   1.000
_cell.angle_alpha   90.00
_cell.angle_beta   90.00
_cell.angle_gamma   90.00
#
_symmetry.space_group_name_H-M   'P 1'
#
loop_
_entity.id
_entity.type
_entity.pdbx_description
1 polymer ?
#
loop_
_entity_poly.entity_id
_entity_poly.type
_entity_poly.pdbx_seq_one_letter_code
_entity_poly.pdbx_strand_id
1 'polypeptide(L)'
;MRKALLALVASCCMSTSLFADTLELNPNHPQRHVVVKGDTLWDISSTFLRDPWRWPEIWRNNPEIENPHLIYPGDVISLVYRDGKPVLELTRGRPTIKL
;
A
#
# COMPACT_ATOMS: atom_id res chain seq x y z
N MET A 1 -41.92 0.92 -45.33
CA MET A 1 -41.73 -0.41 -44.72
C MET A 1 -40.38 -0.97 -45.13
N ARG A 2 -39.58 -1.42 -44.14
CA ARG A 2 -38.47 -2.40 -44.24
C ARG A 2 -37.39 -1.99 -45.25
N LYS A 3 -36.31 -1.35 -44.82
CA LYS A 3 -35.17 -2.01 -44.21
C LYS A 3 -34.48 -1.00 -43.30
N ALA A 4 -34.83 -1.03 -42.01
CA ALA A 4 -34.00 -0.39 -41.01
C ALA A 4 -32.65 -1.10 -41.04
N LEU A 5 -31.69 -0.40 -41.62
CA LEU A 5 -30.26 -0.42 -41.31
C LEU A 5 -29.93 -1.43 -40.22
N LEU A 6 -29.23 -2.49 -40.64
CA LEU A 6 -28.41 -3.37 -39.82
C LEU A 6 -27.88 -2.57 -38.63
N ALA A 7 -28.54 -2.74 -37.48
CA ALA A 7 -28.12 -2.16 -36.22
C ALA A 7 -26.73 -2.74 -35.94
N LEU A 8 -25.73 -1.88 -36.10
CA LEU A 8 -24.34 -2.10 -35.82
C LEU A 8 -24.20 -2.44 -34.34
N VAL A 9 -24.33 -3.71 -33.99
CA VAL A 9 -24.12 -4.29 -32.64
C VAL A 9 -22.65 -4.20 -32.20
N ALA A 10 -21.78 -3.57 -32.99
CA ALA A 10 -20.34 -3.49 -32.75
C ALA A 10 -19.90 -2.18 -32.09
N SER A 11 -20.63 -1.67 -31.09
CA SER A 11 -20.19 -0.49 -30.35
C SER A 11 -19.95 -0.80 -28.88
N CYS A 12 -18.66 -0.89 -28.57
CA CYS A 12 -18.05 -0.60 -27.28
C CYS A 12 -18.09 -1.70 -26.20
N CYS A 13 -17.53 -2.88 -26.51
CA CYS A 13 -16.73 -3.59 -25.51
C CYS A 13 -15.33 -2.97 -25.45
N MET A 14 -15.23 -1.68 -25.08
CA MET A 14 -13.97 -1.17 -24.52
C MET A 14 -13.90 -1.68 -23.09
N SER A 15 -13.45 -2.92 -22.95
CA SER A 15 -12.99 -3.45 -21.67
C SER A 15 -11.83 -2.57 -21.24
N THR A 16 -12.10 -1.57 -20.40
CA THR A 16 -11.04 -0.85 -19.71
C THR A 16 -10.38 -1.85 -18.78
N SER A 17 -9.14 -2.23 -19.08
CA SER A 17 -8.31 -2.96 -18.14
C SER A 17 -8.17 -2.08 -16.89
N LEU A 18 -8.88 -2.45 -15.82
CA LEU A 18 -8.59 -1.95 -14.49
C LEU A 18 -7.24 -2.54 -14.11
N PHE A 19 -6.16 -1.79 -14.36
CA PHE A 19 -4.85 -2.16 -13.85
C PHE A 19 -4.99 -2.28 -12.33
N ALA A 20 -4.75 -3.48 -11.80
CA ALA A 20 -4.59 -3.68 -10.37
C ALA A 20 -3.32 -2.92 -9.97
N ASP A 21 -3.50 -1.76 -9.35
CA ASP A 21 -2.41 -0.90 -8.95
C ASP A 21 -1.62 -1.61 -7.84
N THR A 22 -0.52 -2.23 -8.24
CA THR A 22 0.26 -3.11 -7.38
C THR A 22 1.29 -2.26 -6.65
N LEU A 23 1.41 -2.42 -5.33
CA LEU A 23 2.48 -1.82 -4.53
C LEU A 23 3.84 -2.24 -5.12
N GLU A 24 4.54 -1.29 -5.73
CA GLU A 24 5.85 -1.52 -6.32
C GLU A 24 6.94 -1.26 -5.29
N LEU A 25 7.77 -2.26 -5.02
CA LEU A 25 8.87 -2.17 -4.09
C LEU A 25 10.09 -1.50 -4.71
N ASN A 26 10.80 -0.71 -3.91
CA ASN A 26 12.11 -0.17 -4.29
C ASN A 26 13.10 -1.34 -4.43
N PRO A 27 13.82 -1.52 -5.56
CA PRO A 27 14.73 -2.68 -5.74
C PRO A 27 15.81 -2.82 -4.65
N ASN A 28 16.14 -1.73 -3.95
CA ASN A 28 17.09 -1.72 -2.83
C ASN A 28 16.40 -1.58 -1.46
N HIS A 29 15.12 -1.95 -1.35
CA HIS A 29 14.38 -1.87 -0.10
C HIS A 29 15.04 -2.76 0.97
N PRO A 30 15.09 -2.33 2.24
CA PRO A 30 15.46 -3.22 3.32
C PRO A 30 14.35 -4.24 3.57
N GLN A 31 14.65 -5.34 4.26
CA GLN A 31 13.61 -6.26 4.74
C GLN A 31 12.92 -5.72 6.00
N ARG A 32 13.64 -4.92 6.79
CA ARG A 32 13.20 -4.37 8.08
C ARG A 32 13.82 -3.00 8.31
N HIS A 33 13.04 -2.08 8.88
CA HIS A 33 13.47 -0.74 9.29
C HIS A 33 13.07 -0.49 10.74
N VAL A 34 14.03 -0.07 11.55
CA VAL A 34 13.77 0.36 12.94
C VAL A 34 13.48 1.85 12.91
N VAL A 35 12.29 2.22 13.35
CA VAL A 35 11.87 3.62 13.41
C VAL A 35 12.80 4.39 14.33
N VAL A 36 13.30 5.53 13.87
CA VAL A 36 14.11 6.46 14.65
C VAL A 36 13.39 7.79 14.84
N LYS A 37 13.92 8.64 15.73
CA LYS A 37 13.33 9.95 15.99
C LYS A 37 13.38 10.80 14.71
N GLY A 38 12.22 11.25 14.24
CA GLY A 38 12.08 12.09 13.05
C GLY A 38 11.51 11.36 11.85
N ASP A 39 11.44 10.03 11.87
CA ASP A 39 10.82 9.24 10.81
C ASP A 39 9.31 9.52 10.73
N THR A 40 8.81 9.57 9.49
CA THR A 40 7.38 9.57 9.20
C THR A 40 7.00 8.34 8.37
N LEU A 41 5.72 8.00 8.33
CA LEU A 41 5.24 6.94 7.41
C LEU A 41 5.56 7.27 5.95
N TRP A 42 5.63 8.54 5.58
CA TRP A 42 6.02 8.97 4.24
C TRP A 42 7.50 8.66 3.96
N ASP A 43 8.40 9.03 4.87
CA ASP A 43 9.85 8.75 4.73
C ASP A 43 10.13 7.24 4.67
N ILE A 44 9.47 6.48 5.55
CA ILE A 44 9.55 5.03 5.56
C ILE A 44 9.03 4.47 4.23
N SER A 45 7.89 4.96 3.74
CA SER A 45 7.34 4.52 2.45
C SER A 45 8.32 4.78 1.31
N SER A 46 9.03 5.91 1.31
CA SER A 46 10.07 6.21 0.31
C SER A 46 11.25 5.22 0.34
N THR A 47 11.50 4.60 1.49
CA THR A 47 12.57 3.61 1.67
C THR A 47 12.18 2.25 1.08
N PHE A 48 10.92 1.82 1.28
CA PHE A 48 10.45 0.50 0.87
C PHE A 48 9.81 0.47 -0.52
N LEU A 49 9.16 1.55 -0.94
CA LEU A 49 8.34 1.61 -2.15
C LEU A 49 8.99 2.49 -3.21
N ARG A 50 8.68 2.22 -4.49
CA ARG A 50 9.00 3.14 -5.59
C ARG A 50 8.15 4.40 -5.56
N ASP A 51 6.92 4.27 -5.05
CA ASP A 51 5.98 5.39 -4.92
C ASP A 51 5.64 5.66 -3.44
N PRO A 52 6.25 6.69 -2.82
CA PRO A 52 5.98 7.04 -1.44
C PRO A 52 4.55 7.55 -1.21
N TRP A 53 3.82 7.98 -2.25
CA TRP A 53 2.43 8.42 -2.11
C TRP A 53 1.47 7.30 -1.72
N ARG A 54 1.91 6.05 -1.80
CA ARG A 54 1.13 4.89 -1.32
C ARG A 54 1.20 4.69 0.19
N TRP A 55 1.84 5.58 0.96
CA TRP A 55 1.83 5.53 2.42
C TRP A 55 0.42 5.40 3.07
N PRO A 56 -0.69 5.96 2.52
CA PRO A 56 -2.02 5.76 3.11
C PRO A 56 -2.49 4.31 2.98
N GLU A 57 -2.04 3.57 1.97
CA GLU A 57 -2.33 2.15 1.81
C GLU A 57 -1.61 1.33 2.87
N ILE A 58 -0.34 1.66 3.16
CA ILE A 58 0.41 1.08 4.27
C ILE A 58 -0.35 1.32 5.57
N TRP A 59 -0.78 2.55 5.84
CA TRP A 59 -1.53 2.87 7.04
C TRP A 59 -2.82 2.05 7.17
N ARG A 60 -3.61 1.91 6.09
CA ARG A 60 -4.83 1.08 6.08
C ARG A 60 -4.56 -0.39 6.40
N ASN A 61 -3.40 -0.91 6.02
CA ASN A 61 -3.00 -2.30 6.26
C ASN A 61 -2.47 -2.54 7.69
N ASN A 62 -2.23 -1.49 8.47
CA ASN A 62 -1.74 -1.54 9.85
C ASN A 62 -2.77 -0.90 10.80
N PRO A 63 -3.90 -1.58 11.07
CA PRO A 63 -4.96 -1.04 11.91
C PRO A 63 -4.52 -0.78 13.36
N GLU A 64 -3.38 -1.34 13.81
CA GLU A 64 -2.76 -1.00 15.10
C GLU A 64 -2.16 0.43 15.16
N ILE A 65 -2.11 1.12 14.03
CA ILE A 65 -1.71 2.52 13.93
C ILE A 65 -2.99 3.36 13.88
N GLU A 66 -3.52 3.74 15.03
CA GLU A 66 -4.77 4.54 15.08
C GLU A 66 -4.62 5.91 14.40
N ASN A 67 -3.43 6.49 14.47
CA ASN A 67 -3.10 7.74 13.79
C ASN A 67 -1.72 7.56 13.10
N PRO A 68 -1.60 7.90 11.80
CA PRO A 68 -0.39 7.67 11.01
C PRO A 68 0.86 8.37 11.56
N HIS A 69 0.69 9.40 12.39
CA HIS A 69 1.80 10.09 13.07
C HIS A 69 2.26 9.37 14.35
N LEU A 70 1.55 8.33 14.82
CA LEU A 70 1.87 7.57 16.03
C LEU A 70 2.75 6.36 15.72
N ILE A 71 3.89 6.63 15.09
CA ILE A 71 5.02 5.70 15.02
C ILE A 71 6.11 6.18 15.98
N TYR A 72 6.74 5.26 16.70
CA TYR A 72 7.65 5.63 17.78
C TYR A 72 9.04 5.05 17.57
N PRO A 73 10.09 5.76 18.03
CA PRO A 73 11.43 5.21 18.01
C PRO A 73 11.51 3.84 18.69
N GLY A 74 12.07 2.87 17.98
CA GLY A 74 12.15 1.46 18.39
C GLY A 74 11.01 0.58 17.87
N ASP A 75 9.96 1.15 17.29
CA ASP A 75 9.03 0.37 16.46
C ASP A 75 9.75 -0.19 15.24
N VAL A 76 9.23 -1.30 14.71
CA VAL A 76 9.90 -1.99 13.61
C VAL A 76 8.94 -2.25 12.47
N ILE A 77 9.23 -1.65 11.32
CA ILE A 77 8.53 -1.88 10.06
C ILE A 77 9.19 -3.06 9.35
N SER A 78 8.42 -4.09 9.00
CA SER A 78 8.91 -5.25 8.25
C SER A 78 8.13 -5.42 6.96
N LEU A 79 8.83 -5.77 5.87
CA LEU A 79 8.18 -6.18 4.64
C LEU A 79 7.75 -7.66 4.77
N VAL A 80 6.45 -7.91 4.67
CA VAL A 80 5.84 -9.24 4.68
C VAL A 80 5.01 -9.46 3.41
N TYR A 81 4.79 -10.72 3.04
CA TYR A 81 3.92 -11.06 1.92
C TYR A 81 2.64 -11.70 2.45
N ARG A 82 1.50 -11.03 2.23
CA ARG A 82 0.15 -11.57 2.49
C ARG A 82 -0.54 -11.79 1.16
N ASP A 83 -1.01 -13.02 0.91
CA ASP A 83 -1.67 -13.41 -0.35
C ASP A 83 -0.86 -13.07 -1.61
N GLY A 84 0.46 -13.19 -1.54
CA GLY A 84 1.38 -12.87 -2.64
C GLY A 84 1.60 -11.37 -2.89
N LYS A 85 1.00 -10.49 -2.06
CA LYS A 85 1.19 -9.03 -2.14
C LYS A 85 2.14 -8.53 -1.04
N PRO A 86 3.04 -7.59 -1.37
CA PRO A 86 3.90 -6.98 -0.36
C PRO A 86 3.08 -6.05 0.55
N VAL A 87 3.27 -6.20 1.86
CA VAL A 87 2.66 -5.37 2.90
C VAL A 87 3.74 -4.97 3.90
N LEU A 88 3.74 -3.71 4.32
CA LEU A 88 4.57 -3.28 5.44
C LEU A 88 3.79 -3.49 6.72
N GLU A 89 4.37 -4.20 7.69
CA GLU A 89 3.78 -4.50 8.99
C GLU A 89 4.56 -3.81 10.10
N LEU A 90 3.86 -3.14 11.02
CA LEU A 90 4.46 -2.48 12.18
C LEU A 90 4.44 -3.40 13.40
N THR A 91 5.62 -3.77 13.88
CA THR A 91 5.78 -4.40 15.19
C THR A 91 6.14 -3.32 16.22
N ARG A 92 5.32 -3.15 17.26
CA ARG A 92 5.62 -2.22 18.35
C ARG A 92 6.87 -2.66 19.10
N GLY A 93 7.81 -1.74 19.30
CA GLY A 93 9.06 -2.01 20.02
C GLY A 93 8.87 -2.16 21.54
N ARG A 94 7.73 -1.70 22.06
CA ARG A 94 7.33 -1.80 23.46
C ARG A 94 5.95 -2.45 23.55
N PRO A 95 5.67 -3.31 24.54
CA PRO A 95 4.31 -3.77 24.78
C PRO A 95 3.45 -2.57 25.15
N THR A 96 2.54 -2.18 24.26
CA THR A 96 1.43 -1.30 24.60
C THR A 96 0.55 -2.04 25.60
N ILE A 97 0.68 -1.73 26.88
CA ILE A 97 -0.27 -2.18 27.90
C ILE A 97 -1.57 -1.44 27.62
N LYS A 98 -2.53 -2.12 26.97
CA LYS A 98 -3.91 -1.64 26.92
C LYS A 98 -4.45 -1.78 28.34
N LEU A 99 -4.56 -0.65 29.05
CA LEU A 99 -5.24 -0.53 30.35
C LEU A 99 -6.76 -0.62 30.16
#